data_AF-A0A956IZP6-F1
#
_entry.id   AF-A0A956IZP6-F1
#
_cell.length_a   1.000
_cell.length_b   1.000
_cell.length_c   1.000
_cell.angle_alpha   90.00
_cell.angle_beta   90.00
_cell.angle_gamma   90.00
#
_symmetry.space_group_name_H-M   'P 1'
#
loop_
_entity.id
_entity.type
_entity.pdbx_description
1 polymer ?
#
loop_
_entity_poly.entity_id
_entity_poly.type
_entity_poly.pdbx_seq_one_letter_code
_entity_poly.pdbx_strand_id
1 'polypeptide(L)'
;GCGAQQSCVPRAAADYAGYICVSKAGEQDCPSGWNLRRVASANGSDARTCSACSCAPNTTCSPGTYKVYDLNDCGGDDSTVNSSSCKNLDGPMDFGFWSMRRSSLATPGGACTPSGGMPGGQVTLTGTQTFCCRP
;
A
#
# COMPACT_ATOMS: atom_id res chain seq x y z
N GLY A 1 20.50 -14.90 -8.65
CA GLY A 1 19.65 -13.70 -8.62
C GLY A 1 20.37 -12.59 -9.34
N CYS A 2 19.66 -11.79 -10.12
CA CYS A 2 20.23 -10.58 -10.73
C CYS A 2 20.14 -9.42 -9.71
N GLY A 3 21.22 -8.67 -9.54
CA GLY A 3 21.27 -7.47 -8.71
C GLY A 3 20.98 -6.20 -9.53
N ALA A 4 20.64 -5.11 -8.82
CA ALA A 4 20.52 -3.72 -9.29
C ALA A 4 19.73 -3.53 -10.61
N GLN A 5 18.41 -3.34 -10.49
CA GLN A 5 17.50 -2.93 -11.59
C GLN A 5 17.42 -3.86 -12.81
N GLN A 6 17.97 -5.07 -12.73
CA GLN A 6 17.81 -6.08 -13.77
C GLN A 6 16.60 -6.97 -13.48
N SER A 7 15.74 -7.17 -14.48
CA SER A 7 14.71 -8.20 -14.43
C SER A 7 15.35 -9.57 -14.65
N CYS A 8 15.19 -10.47 -13.68
CA CYS A 8 15.53 -11.87 -13.86
C CYS A 8 14.57 -12.45 -14.92
N VAL A 9 15.05 -12.69 -16.12
CA VAL A 9 14.30 -13.50 -17.09
C VAL A 9 14.49 -14.96 -16.69
N PRO A 10 13.42 -15.74 -16.52
CA PRO A 10 13.54 -17.18 -16.29
C PRO A 10 14.44 -17.79 -17.36
N ARG A 11 15.26 -18.79 -16.99
CA ARG A 11 15.91 -19.62 -18.00
C ARG A 11 14.82 -20.15 -18.93
N ALA A 12 15.00 -19.98 -20.24
CA ALA A 12 14.08 -20.52 -21.22
C ALA A 12 13.85 -22.01 -20.93
N ALA A 13 12.59 -22.37 -20.67
CA ALA A 13 12.17 -23.74 -20.40
C ALA A 13 11.55 -24.35 -21.66
N ALA A 14 11.52 -25.69 -21.74
CA ALA A 14 10.90 -26.46 -22.82
C ALA A 14 11.53 -26.21 -24.22
N ASP A 15 10.72 -25.93 -25.23
CA ASP A 15 11.05 -25.89 -26.68
C ASP A 15 12.19 -24.95 -27.10
N TYR A 16 12.63 -24.06 -26.21
CA TYR A 16 13.69 -23.08 -26.48
C TYR A 16 15.01 -23.42 -25.77
N ALA A 17 15.05 -24.50 -24.98
CA ALA A 17 16.25 -24.99 -24.32
C ALA A 17 16.99 -25.99 -25.23
N GLY A 18 18.28 -25.74 -25.47
CA GLY A 18 19.13 -26.64 -26.25
C GLY A 18 19.09 -26.46 -27.76
N TYR A 19 18.36 -25.47 -28.27
CA TYR A 19 18.28 -25.19 -29.70
C TYR A 19 19.19 -24.03 -30.10
N ILE A 20 19.84 -24.14 -31.26
CA ILE A 20 20.43 -22.98 -31.94
C ILE A 20 19.32 -22.35 -32.77
N CYS A 21 19.13 -21.03 -32.67
CA CYS A 21 18.11 -20.30 -33.40
C CYS A 21 18.70 -19.12 -34.18
N VAL A 22 18.13 -18.84 -35.35
CA VAL A 22 18.36 -17.62 -36.13
C VAL A 22 17.06 -16.82 -36.23
N SER A 23 17.18 -15.50 -36.33
CA SER A 23 16.06 -14.59 -36.34
C SER A 23 15.95 -13.84 -37.67
N LYS A 24 14.76 -13.78 -38.28
CA LYS A 24 14.44 -12.97 -39.46
C LYS A 24 13.31 -11.98 -39.18
N ALA A 25 13.50 -10.72 -39.58
CA ALA A 25 12.48 -9.69 -39.44
C ALA A 25 11.24 -10.03 -40.31
N GLY A 26 10.06 -9.75 -39.77
CA GLY A 26 8.78 -10.09 -40.37
C GLY A 26 8.39 -11.56 -40.18
N GLU A 27 7.25 -11.90 -40.77
CA GLU A 27 6.83 -13.29 -40.91
C GLU A 27 7.54 -13.90 -42.13
N GLN A 28 8.40 -14.89 -41.91
CA GLN A 28 9.28 -15.44 -42.94
C GLN A 28 9.31 -16.97 -42.87
N ASP A 29 9.64 -17.59 -43.99
CA ASP A 29 9.94 -19.02 -44.03
C ASP A 29 11.34 -19.32 -43.50
N CYS A 30 11.45 -20.47 -42.84
CA CYS A 30 12.72 -20.94 -42.31
C CYS A 30 13.60 -21.53 -43.41
N PRO A 31 14.92 -21.28 -43.39
CA PRO A 31 15.84 -21.94 -44.30
C PRO A 31 15.82 -23.46 -44.09
N SER A 32 16.21 -24.21 -45.13
CA SER A 32 16.36 -25.67 -45.03
C SER A 32 17.26 -26.05 -43.85
N GLY A 33 16.85 -27.05 -43.06
CA GLY A 33 17.56 -27.51 -41.86
C GLY A 33 17.19 -26.76 -40.57
N TRP A 34 16.32 -25.75 -40.62
CA TRP A 34 15.80 -25.00 -39.46
C TRP A 34 14.30 -25.21 -39.29
N ASN A 35 13.91 -26.45 -38.99
CA ASN A 35 12.53 -26.91 -39.13
C ASN A 35 11.59 -26.41 -38.02
N LEU A 36 12.11 -25.81 -36.93
CA LEU A 36 11.31 -25.27 -35.85
C LEU A 36 11.07 -23.77 -36.05
N ARG A 37 9.94 -23.43 -36.68
CA ARG A 37 9.50 -22.05 -36.87
C ARG A 37 8.68 -21.55 -35.67
N ARG A 38 9.00 -20.34 -35.20
CA ARG A 38 8.29 -19.61 -34.15
C ARG A 38 8.13 -18.16 -34.57
N VAL A 39 6.90 -17.67 -34.62
CA VAL A 39 6.61 -16.26 -34.92
C VAL A 39 6.33 -15.55 -33.60
N ALA A 40 6.98 -14.42 -33.38
CA ALA A 40 6.84 -13.58 -32.20
C ALA A 40 6.78 -12.11 -32.61
N SER A 41 6.43 -11.24 -31.67
CA SER A 41 6.52 -9.80 -31.89
C SER A 41 7.96 -9.33 -31.77
N ALA A 42 8.36 -8.41 -32.65
CA ALA A 42 9.73 -7.90 -32.67
C ALA A 42 10.00 -6.93 -31.50
N ASN A 43 8.98 -6.19 -31.09
CA ASN A 43 9.05 -5.17 -30.07
C ASN A 43 7.78 -5.21 -29.20
N GLY A 44 7.84 -4.48 -28.09
CA GLY A 44 6.67 -4.19 -27.29
C GLY A 44 6.88 -2.95 -26.44
N SER A 45 5.79 -2.24 -26.15
CA SER A 45 5.73 -1.21 -25.12
C SER A 45 4.85 -1.69 -23.98
N ASP A 46 5.29 -1.39 -22.75
CA ASP A 46 4.54 -1.68 -21.55
C ASP A 46 4.09 -0.36 -20.93
N ALA A 47 2.81 -0.06 -21.05
CA ALA A 47 2.18 1.11 -20.46
C ALA A 47 1.30 0.72 -19.27
N ARG A 48 1.53 -0.46 -18.66
CA ARG A 48 0.81 -0.86 -17.45
C ARG A 48 1.16 0.06 -16.31
N THR A 49 0.14 0.51 -15.60
CA THR A 49 0.24 1.44 -14.47
C THR A 49 -0.73 1.02 -13.39
N CYS A 50 -0.56 1.56 -12.19
CA CYS A 50 -1.58 1.54 -11.15
C CYS A 50 -2.00 2.97 -10.84
N SER A 51 -3.29 3.18 -10.59
CA SER A 51 -3.73 4.46 -10.03
C SER A 51 -3.09 4.69 -8.65
N ALA A 52 -2.84 5.94 -8.30
CA ALA A 52 -2.25 6.29 -7.01
C ALA A 52 -3.12 5.76 -5.86
N CYS A 53 -2.48 5.15 -4.85
CA CYS A 53 -3.15 4.82 -3.61
C CYS A 53 -3.46 6.12 -2.85
N SER A 54 -4.68 6.22 -2.32
CA SER A 54 -5.07 7.32 -1.46
C SER A 54 -5.74 6.83 -0.18
N CYS A 55 -5.61 7.63 0.86
CA CYS A 55 -6.17 7.44 2.18
C CYS A 55 -6.51 8.84 2.69
N ALA A 56 -7.80 9.15 2.78
CA ALA A 56 -8.23 10.44 3.31
C ALA A 56 -7.96 10.49 4.82
N PRO A 57 -7.27 11.52 5.36
CA PRO A 57 -7.06 11.62 6.79
C PRO A 57 -8.41 11.72 7.51
N ASN A 58 -8.64 10.85 8.49
CA ASN A 58 -9.79 10.94 9.39
C ASN A 58 -9.35 10.89 10.85
N THR A 59 -8.32 11.67 11.19
CA THR A 59 -7.82 11.77 12.55
C THR A 59 -8.94 12.18 13.49
N THR A 60 -9.25 11.32 14.45
CA THR A 60 -10.16 11.60 15.55
C THR A 60 -9.38 11.63 16.85
N CYS A 61 -9.90 12.31 17.85
CA CYS A 61 -9.36 12.26 19.20
C CYS A 61 -10.53 12.24 20.16
N SER A 62 -10.74 11.12 20.84
CA SER A 62 -11.70 11.06 21.94
C SER A 62 -11.09 11.75 23.16
N PRO A 63 -11.77 12.72 23.78
CA PRO A 63 -11.22 13.43 24.93
C PRO A 63 -11.04 12.49 26.11
N GLY A 64 -9.97 12.72 26.88
CA GLY A 64 -9.82 12.11 28.20
C GLY A 64 -10.75 12.75 29.22
N THR A 65 -10.91 12.11 30.37
CA THR A 65 -11.71 12.63 31.47
C THR A 65 -10.90 12.71 32.75
N TYR A 66 -11.26 13.67 33.60
CA TYR A 66 -10.69 13.86 34.93
C TYR A 66 -11.81 13.84 35.96
N LYS A 67 -11.51 13.31 37.14
CA LYS A 67 -12.32 13.48 38.35
C LYS A 67 -11.59 14.45 39.27
N VAL A 68 -12.34 15.43 39.76
CA VAL A 68 -11.87 16.41 40.73
C VAL A 68 -12.61 16.16 42.03
N TYR A 69 -11.86 16.07 43.12
CA TYR A 69 -12.33 15.69 44.44
C TYR A 69 -12.17 16.85 45.42
N ASP A 70 -13.07 16.95 46.38
CA ASP A 70 -13.04 17.94 47.47
C ASP A 70 -11.94 17.65 48.52
N LEU A 71 -11.50 16.40 48.66
CA LEU A 71 -10.38 16.04 49.54
C LEU A 71 -9.03 15.99 48.79
N ASN A 72 -7.92 16.07 49.54
CA ASN A 72 -6.55 16.03 49.01
C ASN A 72 -6.04 14.61 48.64
N ASP A 73 -6.84 13.58 48.85
CA ASP A 73 -6.46 12.16 48.71
C ASP A 73 -7.23 11.41 47.61
N CYS A 74 -7.92 12.14 46.73
CA CYS A 74 -8.84 11.61 45.73
C CYS A 74 -10.02 10.83 46.33
N GLY A 75 -10.41 11.14 47.58
CA GLY A 75 -11.66 10.72 48.22
C GLY A 75 -12.69 11.84 48.30
N GLY A 76 -13.85 11.57 48.91
CA GLY A 76 -14.92 12.55 49.12
C GLY A 76 -15.82 12.80 47.90
N ASP A 77 -16.53 13.93 47.90
CA ASP A 77 -17.43 14.31 46.80
C ASP A 77 -16.62 14.64 45.55
N ASP A 78 -17.15 14.25 44.37
CA ASP A 78 -16.44 14.38 43.11
C ASP A 78 -17.22 15.05 41.99
N SER A 79 -16.47 15.69 41.10
CA SER A 79 -16.97 16.25 39.85
C SER A 79 -16.14 15.82 38.66
N THR A 80 -16.81 15.35 37.62
CA THR A 80 -16.16 14.94 36.37
C THR A 80 -15.97 16.13 35.43
N VAL A 81 -14.77 16.25 34.85
CA VAL A 81 -14.43 17.15 33.75
C VAL A 81 -14.19 16.30 32.50
N ASN A 82 -15.07 16.41 31.51
CA ASN A 82 -15.10 15.57 30.31
C ASN A 82 -15.33 16.37 29.01
N SER A 83 -15.22 17.69 29.07
CA SER A 83 -15.39 18.58 27.93
C SER A 83 -14.22 19.57 27.83
N SER A 84 -14.10 20.23 26.68
CA SER A 84 -13.16 21.32 26.44
C SER A 84 -13.63 22.69 26.95
N SER A 85 -14.83 22.76 27.54
CA SER A 85 -15.39 24.00 28.10
C SER A 85 -15.06 24.12 29.58
N CYS A 86 -14.90 25.35 30.07
CA CYS A 86 -14.77 25.60 31.51
C CYS A 86 -15.99 25.07 32.26
N LYS A 87 -15.74 24.34 33.35
CA LYS A 87 -16.77 23.84 34.27
C LYS A 87 -16.58 24.53 35.62
N ASN A 88 -17.65 25.11 36.15
CA ASN A 88 -17.64 25.65 37.51
C ASN A 88 -17.65 24.48 38.53
N LEU A 89 -16.77 24.56 39.53
CA LEU A 89 -16.60 23.58 40.61
C LEU A 89 -16.93 24.16 42.00
N ASP A 90 -17.49 25.37 42.09
CA ASP A 90 -17.80 26.07 43.37
C ASP A 90 -18.80 25.33 44.26
N GLY A 91 -19.67 24.49 43.70
CA GLY A 91 -20.65 23.71 44.45
C GLY A 91 -20.06 22.50 45.19
N PRO A 92 -19.34 21.60 44.49
CA PRO A 92 -18.74 20.41 45.11
C PRO A 92 -17.44 20.67 45.89
N MET A 93 -16.90 21.89 45.91
CA MET A 93 -15.63 22.19 46.59
C MET A 93 -15.85 23.11 47.78
N ASP A 94 -15.40 22.70 48.97
CA ASP A 94 -15.53 23.45 50.23
C ASP A 94 -14.38 24.43 50.50
N PHE A 95 -13.66 24.83 49.44
CA PHE A 95 -12.66 25.92 49.36
C PHE A 95 -11.42 25.81 50.27
N GLY A 96 -11.17 24.69 50.95
CA GLY A 96 -9.96 24.49 51.75
C GLY A 96 -8.87 23.69 51.05
N PHE A 97 -9.28 22.65 50.31
CA PHE A 97 -8.44 21.56 49.84
C PHE A 97 -9.09 20.94 48.60
N TRP A 98 -8.32 20.30 47.70
CA TRP A 98 -8.84 19.55 46.55
C TRP A 98 -7.77 18.68 45.93
N SER A 99 -8.19 17.64 45.21
CA SER A 99 -7.29 16.82 44.39
C SER A 99 -7.92 16.47 43.05
N MET A 100 -7.10 16.03 42.09
CA MET A 100 -7.58 15.64 40.77
C MET A 100 -6.89 14.36 40.32
N ARG A 101 -7.69 13.45 39.76
CA ARG A 101 -7.21 12.22 39.15
C ARG A 101 -7.67 12.12 37.72
N ARG A 102 -6.76 11.76 36.83
CA ARG A 102 -7.10 11.36 35.45
C ARG A 102 -7.93 10.07 35.50
N SER A 103 -9.14 10.11 34.96
CA SER A 103 -10.04 8.97 34.86
C SER A 103 -9.85 8.21 33.55
N SER A 104 -9.60 8.90 32.44
CA SER A 104 -9.23 8.28 31.16
C SER A 104 -8.19 9.11 30.40
N LEU A 105 -7.39 8.41 29.59
CA LEU A 105 -6.50 9.05 28.62
C LEU A 105 -7.31 9.51 27.42
N ALA A 106 -6.89 10.61 26.80
CA ALA A 106 -7.35 10.93 25.46
C ALA A 106 -6.87 9.84 24.50
N THR A 107 -7.77 9.35 23.65
CA THR A 107 -7.46 8.27 22.73
C THR A 107 -7.40 8.84 21.32
N PRO A 108 -6.19 8.94 20.72
CA PRO A 108 -6.09 9.26 19.31
C PRO A 108 -6.67 8.10 18.50
N GLY A 109 -7.42 8.46 17.47
CA GLY A 109 -8.08 7.53 16.58
C GLY A 109 -7.95 8.00 15.13
N GLY A 110 -8.32 7.13 14.23
CA GLY A 110 -8.25 7.36 12.80
C GLY A 110 -8.17 6.04 12.08
N ALA A 111 -9.00 5.90 11.06
CA ALA A 111 -9.00 4.77 10.16
C ALA A 111 -9.50 5.23 8.80
N CYS A 112 -8.62 5.42 7.82
CA CYS A 112 -9.10 5.78 6.49
C CYS A 112 -9.58 4.54 5.74
N THR A 113 -10.62 4.72 4.93
CA THR A 113 -10.94 3.74 3.89
C THR A 113 -9.88 3.87 2.79
N PRO A 114 -9.11 2.80 2.49
CA PRO A 114 -8.15 2.85 1.40
C PRO A 114 -8.88 2.94 0.05
N SER A 115 -8.28 3.66 -0.90
CA SER A 115 -8.76 3.74 -2.27
C SER A 115 -7.61 3.85 -3.28
N GLY A 116 -7.90 3.64 -4.56
CA GLY A 116 -6.91 3.62 -5.62
C GLY A 116 -6.23 2.25 -5.79
N GLY A 117 -5.04 2.23 -6.39
CA GLY A 117 -4.32 0.99 -6.71
C GLY A 117 -4.95 0.17 -7.84
N MET A 118 -5.86 0.77 -8.60
CA MET A 118 -6.52 0.09 -9.71
C MET A 118 -5.52 -0.12 -10.85
N PRO A 119 -5.29 -1.36 -11.31
CA PRO A 119 -4.43 -1.61 -12.45
C PRO A 119 -5.07 -1.02 -13.71
N GLY A 120 -4.23 -0.47 -14.57
CA GLY A 120 -4.63 0.11 -15.84
C GLY A 120 -3.51 0.02 -16.87
N GLY A 121 -3.82 0.46 -18.09
CA GLY A 121 -2.91 0.35 -19.21
C GLY A 121 -2.83 -1.07 -19.77
N GLN A 122 -1.89 -1.28 -20.69
CA GLN A 122 -1.76 -2.52 -21.44
C GLN A 122 -0.33 -2.69 -21.96
N VAL A 123 -0.02 -3.92 -22.37
CA VAL A 123 1.16 -4.22 -23.18
C VAL A 123 0.75 -4.15 -24.64
N THR A 124 1.47 -3.37 -25.44
CA THR A 124 1.27 -3.30 -26.89
C THR A 124 2.48 -3.92 -27.58
N LEU A 125 2.26 -5.02 -28.28
CA LEU A 125 3.29 -5.68 -29.06
C LEU A 125 3.31 -5.12 -30.49
N THR A 126 4.49 -4.89 -31.05
CA THR A 126 4.64 -4.29 -32.38
C THR A 126 5.72 -4.98 -33.20
N GLY A 127 5.52 -4.98 -34.52
CA GLY A 127 6.38 -5.69 -35.46
C GLY A 127 6.27 -7.21 -35.33
N THR A 128 6.79 -7.90 -36.34
CA THR A 128 6.83 -9.36 -36.40
C THR A 128 8.26 -9.81 -36.55
N GLN A 129 8.63 -10.89 -35.89
CA GLN A 129 9.94 -11.51 -35.92
C GLN A 129 9.74 -13.02 -36.00
N THR A 130 10.41 -13.67 -36.95
CA THR A 130 10.44 -15.12 -37.04
C THR A 130 11.74 -15.65 -36.44
N PHE A 131 11.65 -16.64 -35.57
CA PHE A 131 12.75 -17.46 -35.11
C PHE A 131 12.67 -18.82 -35.76
N CYS A 132 13.79 -19.26 -36.31
CA CYS A 132 13.96 -20.57 -36.91
C CYS A 132 15.02 -21.30 -36.10
N CYS A 133 14.67 -22.46 -35.54
CA CYS A 133 15.50 -23.19 -34.61
C CYS A 133 15.82 -24.60 -35.13
N ARG A 134 16.93 -25.15 -34.66
CA ARG A 134 17.34 -26.56 -34.85
C ARG A 134 17.95 -27.11 -33.57
N PRO A 135 17.83 -28.42 -33.30
CA PRO A 135 18.45 -29.04 -32.13
C PRO A 135 19.97 -28.83 -32.08
#